data_AF-A0A0C3DTY3-F1
#
_entry.id   AF-A0A0C3DTY3-F1
#
_cell.length_a   1.000
_cell.length_b   1.000
_cell.length_c   1.000
_cell.angle_alpha   90.00
_cell.angle_beta   90.00
_cell.angle_gamma   90.00
#
_symmetry.space_group_name_H-M   'P 1'
#
loop_
_entity.id
_entity.type
_entity.pdbx_description
1 polymer ?
#
loop_
_entity_poly.entity_id
_entity_poly.type
_entity_poly.pdbx_seq_one_letter_code
_entity_poly.pdbx_strand_id
1 'polypeptide(L)'
;MIQRKAQDSYELHVDGVSVKFSKAPKGIKLGDYGRSSDSEDFCCEGNIFAYLKEEGISISPMQLGVSQKGGYPGDSGHVLARTNVHASIALYKPLCLSLPSNGAVNRLLASLSSKYLITRVIQCPPDPRWLGSNTTSFCTFATPFVWRETEMLESLHRLDNEEEYLDKCTIRAHAVIFSFSVALALLLNLLGTY
;
A
#
# COMPACT_ATOMS: atom_id res chain seq x y z
N MET A 1 9.73 11.92 -4.96
CA MET A 1 9.13 11.44 -3.70
C MET A 1 8.99 12.66 -2.81
N ILE A 2 7.76 13.17 -2.62
CA ILE A 2 7.54 14.33 -1.74
C ILE A 2 7.87 13.86 -0.31
N GLN A 3 9.01 14.31 0.20
CA GLN A 3 9.39 14.12 1.59
C GLN A 3 8.49 15.01 2.43
N ARG A 4 7.32 14.51 2.85
CA ARG A 4 6.70 15.04 4.06
C ARG A 4 7.77 14.99 5.16
N LYS A 5 7.93 16.06 5.92
CA LYS A 5 8.91 16.08 7.01
C LYS A 5 8.77 14.80 7.84
N ALA A 6 9.89 14.13 8.07
CA ALA A 6 10.02 12.77 8.61
C ALA A 6 9.54 12.60 10.07
N GLN A 7 8.66 13.46 10.58
CA GLN A 7 8.41 13.58 12.01
C GLN A 7 7.44 12.55 12.58
N ASP A 8 6.57 11.90 11.78
CA ASP A 8 5.59 10.93 12.30
C ASP A 8 5.45 9.66 11.43
N SER A 9 6.58 9.06 11.01
CA SER A 9 6.55 7.73 10.39
C SER A 9 6.65 6.61 11.43
N TYR A 10 5.74 5.65 11.35
CA TYR A 10 5.64 4.50 12.22
C TYR A 10 5.88 3.22 11.42
N GLU A 11 6.82 2.39 11.86
CA GLU A 11 7.13 1.11 11.23
C GLU A 11 6.41 -0.03 11.97
N LEU A 12 5.66 -0.82 11.20
CA LEU A 12 4.86 -1.97 11.66
C LEU A 12 5.06 -3.16 10.73
N HIS A 13 4.91 -4.38 11.24
CA HIS A 13 4.94 -5.58 10.39
C HIS A 13 3.52 -5.95 10.02
N VAL A 14 3.26 -6.01 8.71
CA VAL A 14 1.99 -6.40 8.13
C VAL A 14 2.23 -7.65 7.31
N ASP A 15 1.61 -8.77 7.70
CA ASP A 15 1.85 -10.10 7.13
C ASP A 15 3.36 -10.45 7.04
N GLY A 16 4.13 -10.09 8.07
CA GLY A 16 5.57 -10.33 8.15
C GLY A 16 6.44 -9.30 7.41
N VAL A 17 5.85 -8.42 6.59
CA VAL A 17 6.58 -7.39 5.84
C VAL A 17 6.62 -6.08 6.63
N SER A 18 7.79 -5.44 6.70
CA SER A 18 7.92 -4.15 7.36
C SER A 18 7.38 -3.01 6.50
N VAL A 19 6.37 -2.29 7.00
CA VAL A 19 5.67 -1.22 6.27
C VAL A 19 5.72 0.07 7.09
N LYS A 20 6.03 1.18 6.42
CA LYS A 20 6.00 2.52 7.01
C LYS A 20 4.64 3.14 6.86
N PHE A 21 4.04 3.52 7.97
CA PHE A 21 2.78 4.23 8.07
C PHE A 21 3.01 5.67 8.51
N SER A 22 2.09 6.56 8.16
CA SER A 22 1.99 7.90 8.73
C SER A 22 0.68 8.03 9.51
N LYS A 23 0.62 8.97 10.47
CA LYS A 23 -0.65 9.30 11.13
C LYS A 23 -1.68 9.75 10.09
N ALA A 24 -2.87 9.18 10.14
CA ALA A 24 -3.92 9.51 9.18
C ALA A 24 -4.52 10.88 9.50
N PRO A 25 -4.73 11.75 8.50
CA PRO A 25 -5.53 12.95 8.68
C PRO A 25 -6.96 12.59 9.13
N LYS A 26 -7.61 13.48 9.88
CA LYS A 26 -8.94 13.22 10.41
C LYS A 26 -9.95 13.01 9.27
N GLY A 27 -10.74 11.94 9.34
CA GLY A 27 -11.82 11.64 8.39
C GLY A 27 -11.39 10.89 7.12
N ILE A 28 -10.08 10.64 6.97
CA ILE A 28 -9.53 9.89 5.86
C ILE A 28 -9.85 8.39 5.94
N LYS A 29 -10.11 7.79 4.79
CA LYS A 29 -10.52 6.41 4.62
C LYS A 29 -9.64 5.67 3.62
N LEU A 30 -9.68 4.34 3.71
CA LEU A 30 -9.07 3.47 2.71
C LEU A 30 -9.64 3.80 1.32
N GLY A 31 -8.77 3.88 0.32
CA GLY A 31 -9.16 4.17 -1.06
C GLY A 31 -9.38 5.66 -1.36
N ASP A 32 -9.25 6.55 -0.38
CA ASP A 32 -9.23 7.99 -0.65
C ASP A 32 -8.04 8.34 -1.54
N TYR A 33 -8.28 9.17 -2.55
CA TYR A 33 -7.24 9.71 -3.43
C TYR A 33 -7.29 11.22 -3.49
N GLY A 34 -6.17 11.84 -3.83
CA GLY A 34 -6.06 13.29 -3.85
C GLY A 34 -4.68 13.80 -4.21
N ARG A 35 -4.48 15.11 -4.06
CA ARG A 35 -3.17 15.75 -4.27
C ARG A 35 -2.54 16.07 -2.93
N SER A 36 -1.21 16.01 -2.89
CA SER A 36 -0.46 16.72 -1.86
C SER A 36 -0.43 18.20 -2.24
N SER A 37 -0.80 19.05 -1.30
CA SER A 37 -0.59 20.50 -1.44
C SER A 37 0.84 20.88 -1.05
N ASP A 38 1.24 22.11 -1.40
CA ASP A 38 2.54 22.68 -0.99
C ASP A 38 2.65 22.85 0.53
N SER A 39 1.53 22.81 1.27
CA SER A 39 1.49 22.81 2.74
C SER A 39 1.71 21.42 3.35
N GLU A 40 2.07 20.40 2.55
CA GLU A 40 2.16 18.98 2.91
C GLU A 40 0.81 18.30 3.25
N ASP A 41 -0.29 19.06 3.27
CA ASP A 41 -1.62 18.54 3.57
C ASP A 41 -2.16 17.71 2.40
N PHE A 42 -2.81 16.59 2.73
CA PHE A 42 -3.52 15.76 1.77
C PHE A 42 -4.91 16.34 1.50
N CYS A 43 -5.15 16.80 0.28
CA CYS A 43 -6.46 17.26 -0.17
C CYS A 43 -7.20 16.07 -0.82
N CYS A 44 -8.11 15.45 -0.07
CA CYS A 44 -8.94 14.36 -0.59
C CYS A 44 -9.86 14.88 -1.70
N GLU A 45 -9.79 14.25 -2.88
CA GLU A 45 -10.60 14.58 -4.07
C GLU A 45 -11.71 13.55 -4.32
N GLY A 46 -11.60 12.36 -3.73
CA GLY A 46 -12.58 11.31 -3.92
C GLY A 46 -12.10 9.99 -3.32
N ASN A 47 -12.88 8.94 -3.56
CA ASN A 47 -12.61 7.60 -3.04
C ASN A 47 -12.83 6.55 -4.13
N ILE A 48 -11.87 5.64 -4.32
CA ILE A 48 -11.94 4.64 -5.41
C ILE A 48 -13.13 3.69 -5.27
N PHE A 49 -13.58 3.40 -4.05
CA PHE A 49 -14.73 2.53 -3.82
C PHE A 49 -16.02 3.20 -4.29
N ALA A 50 -16.12 4.53 -4.23
CA ALA A 50 -17.26 5.26 -4.78
C ALA A 50 -17.32 5.11 -6.30
N TYR A 51 -16.19 5.31 -6.99
CA TYR A 51 -16.12 5.14 -8.45
C TYR A 51 -16.43 3.71 -8.89
N LEU A 52 -15.82 2.72 -8.23
CA LEU A 52 -16.05 1.31 -8.59
C LEU A 52 -17.51 0.90 -8.37
N LYS A 53 -18.15 1.44 -7.33
CA LYS A 53 -19.58 1.22 -7.09
C LYS A 53 -20.45 1.81 -8.20
N GLU A 54 -20.11 2.97 -8.75
CA GLU A 54 -20.80 3.57 -9.90
C GLU A 54 -20.64 2.71 -11.16
N GLU A 55 -19.49 2.05 -11.32
CA GLU A 55 -19.22 1.08 -12.39
C GLU A 55 -19.87 -0.31 -12.14
N GLY A 56 -20.65 -0.47 -11.07
CA GLY A 56 -21.26 -1.76 -10.69
C GLY A 56 -20.25 -2.80 -10.20
N ILE A 57 -19.03 -2.39 -9.87
CA ILE A 57 -17.96 -3.26 -9.37
C ILE A 57 -17.92 -3.17 -7.84
N SER A 58 -18.32 -4.25 -7.17
CA SER A 58 -18.17 -4.37 -5.72
C SER A 58 -16.83 -4.99 -5.38
N ILE A 59 -15.98 -4.25 -4.68
CA ILE A 59 -14.75 -4.77 -4.08
C ILE A 59 -14.82 -4.58 -2.56
N SER A 60 -14.31 -5.55 -1.82
CA SER A 60 -14.17 -5.46 -0.36
C SER A 60 -12.72 -5.17 0.01
N PRO A 61 -12.47 -4.32 1.03
CA PRO A 61 -11.14 -4.20 1.63
C PRO A 61 -10.59 -5.55 2.08
N MET A 62 -9.28 -5.74 1.96
CA MET A 62 -8.60 -6.92 2.48
C MET A 62 -8.10 -6.63 3.90
N GLN A 63 -8.37 -7.53 4.84
CA GLN A 63 -7.85 -7.43 6.20
C GLN A 63 -6.48 -8.12 6.26
N LEU A 64 -5.48 -7.42 6.82
CA LEU A 64 -4.11 -7.91 6.96
C LEU A 64 -3.75 -8.11 8.43
N GLY A 65 -2.89 -9.09 8.70
CA GLY A 65 -2.38 -9.37 10.04
C GLY A 65 -1.32 -8.35 10.45
N VAL A 66 -1.49 -7.71 11.60
CA VAL A 66 -0.49 -6.78 12.15
C VAL A 66 0.27 -7.47 13.27
N SER A 67 1.59 -7.43 13.21
CA SER A 67 2.47 -8.08 14.20
C SER A 67 3.64 -7.19 14.61
N GLN A 68 4.25 -7.52 15.74
CA GLN A 68 5.46 -6.88 16.22
C GLN A 68 6.70 -7.62 15.71
N LYS A 69 7.74 -6.87 15.31
CA LYS A 69 9.02 -7.47 14.92
C LYS A 69 9.71 -8.17 16.09
N GLY A 70 9.95 -9.48 15.96
CA GLY A 70 10.83 -10.25 16.85
C GLY A 70 10.35 -10.37 18.30
N GLY A 71 9.07 -10.13 18.58
CA GLY A 71 8.48 -10.33 19.90
C GLY A 71 7.76 -11.67 19.98
N TYR A 72 7.83 -12.33 21.14
CA TYR A 72 6.87 -13.38 21.48
C TYR A 72 5.45 -12.78 21.43
N PRO A 73 4.44 -13.52 20.94
CA PRO A 73 3.05 -13.06 20.97
C PRO A 73 2.67 -12.72 22.40
N GLY A 74 2.71 -11.43 22.74
CA GLY A 74 2.25 -10.97 24.04
C GLY A 74 0.73 -11.04 24.04
N ASP A 75 0.16 -11.77 24.98
CA ASP A 75 -1.30 -11.93 25.17
C ASP A 75 -2.04 -10.59 25.45
N SER A 76 -1.31 -9.48 25.51
CA SER A 76 -1.84 -8.15 25.78
C SER A 76 -2.69 -7.57 24.64
N GLY A 77 -2.66 -8.13 23.43
CA GLY A 77 -3.31 -7.55 22.25
C GLY A 77 -2.70 -6.22 21.78
N HIS A 78 -1.50 -5.87 22.24
CA HIS A 78 -0.79 -4.66 21.84
C HIS A 78 0.25 -4.97 20.76
N VAL A 79 0.40 -4.04 19.82
CA VAL A 79 1.50 -4.05 18.86
C VAL A 79 2.31 -2.76 19.02
N LEU A 80 3.62 -2.87 19.21
CA LEU A 80 4.50 -1.71 19.25
C LEU A 80 4.85 -1.25 17.83
N ALA A 81 4.41 -0.05 17.47
CA ALA A 81 4.86 0.62 16.26
C ALA A 81 6.13 1.42 16.56
N ARG A 82 7.20 1.18 15.81
CA ARG A 82 8.49 1.86 16.02
C ARG A 82 8.53 3.20 15.31
N THR A 83 9.15 4.20 15.91
CA THR A 83 9.44 5.49 15.26
C THR A 83 10.94 5.62 14.96
N ASN A 84 11.32 6.66 14.21
CA ASN A 84 12.72 6.89 13.79
C ASN A 84 13.69 7.19 14.95
N VAL A 85 13.19 7.53 16.15
CA VAL A 85 14.00 8.09 17.25
C VAL A 85 13.74 7.30 18.55
N HIS A 86 14.17 6.04 18.60
CA HIS A 86 14.15 5.17 19.80
C HIS A 86 12.82 5.09 20.58
N ALA A 87 11.73 5.57 20.00
CA ALA A 87 10.42 5.58 20.61
C ALA A 87 9.54 4.54 19.93
N SER A 88 8.55 4.08 20.68
CA SER A 88 7.50 3.24 20.16
C SER A 88 6.17 3.67 20.73
N ILE A 89 5.11 3.48 19.96
CA ILE A 89 3.74 3.66 20.43
C ILE A 89 3.09 2.29 20.49
N ALA A 90 2.41 2.00 21.60
CA ALA A 90 1.61 0.80 21.74
C ALA A 90 0.26 1.00 21.07
N LEU A 91 -0.07 0.15 20.11
CA LEU A 91 -1.35 0.12 19.42
C LEU A 91 -2.20 -1.02 19.98
N TYR A 92 -3.38 -0.71 20.49
CA TYR A 92 -4.30 -1.72 21.00
C TYR A 92 -5.12 -2.34 19.86
N LYS A 93 -5.01 -3.67 19.68
CA LYS A 93 -5.71 -4.48 18.68
C LYS A 93 -5.83 -3.80 17.31
N PRO A 94 -4.71 -3.44 16.68
CA PRO A 94 -4.73 -2.74 15.39
C PRO A 94 -5.40 -3.60 14.31
N LEU A 95 -6.36 -3.00 13.60
CA LEU A 95 -7.00 -3.58 12.42
C LEU A 95 -6.38 -2.94 11.17
N CYS A 96 -5.60 -3.70 10.39
CA CYS A 96 -5.07 -3.24 9.12
C CYS A 96 -6.00 -3.65 7.97
N LEU A 97 -6.38 -2.66 7.16
CA LEU A 97 -7.15 -2.83 5.94
C LEU A 97 -6.30 -2.36 4.76
N SER A 98 -6.28 -3.13 3.68
CA SER A 98 -5.62 -2.77 2.42
C SER A 98 -6.58 -2.78 1.25
N LEU A 99 -6.19 -2.05 0.20
CA LEU A 99 -6.86 -2.14 -1.09
C LEU A 99 -6.60 -3.50 -1.72
N PRO A 100 -7.63 -4.19 -2.25
CA PRO A 100 -7.42 -5.44 -2.96
C PRO A 100 -6.69 -5.18 -4.28
N SER A 101 -5.69 -6.00 -4.58
CA SER A 101 -5.06 -6.03 -5.89
C SER A 101 -6.00 -6.73 -6.88
N ASN A 102 -6.67 -5.94 -7.73
CA ASN A 102 -7.60 -6.44 -8.75
C ASN A 102 -7.37 -5.66 -10.06
N GLY A 103 -7.54 -6.32 -11.22
CA GLY A 103 -7.51 -5.68 -12.54
C GLY A 103 -8.43 -4.46 -12.68
N ALA A 104 -9.60 -4.45 -12.02
CA ALA A 104 -10.46 -3.26 -11.99
C ALA A 104 -9.82 -2.08 -11.25
N VAL A 105 -9.28 -2.33 -10.05
CA VAL A 105 -8.52 -1.34 -9.29
C VAL A 105 -7.32 -0.87 -10.11
N ASN A 106 -6.53 -1.78 -10.69
CA ASN A 106 -5.34 -1.47 -11.48
C ASN A 106 -5.63 -0.61 -12.72
N ARG A 107 -6.80 -0.80 -13.37
CA ARG A 107 -7.26 0.07 -14.46
C ARG A 107 -7.56 1.47 -13.95
N LEU A 108 -8.27 1.58 -12.83
CA LEU A 108 -8.58 2.86 -12.22
C LEU A 108 -7.32 3.60 -11.75
N LEU A 109 -6.38 2.88 -11.15
CA LEU A 109 -5.06 3.38 -10.77
C LEU A 109 -4.32 4.04 -11.95
N ALA A 110 -4.47 3.51 -13.17
CA ALA A 110 -3.86 4.11 -14.36
C ALA A 110 -4.42 5.51 -14.65
N SER A 111 -5.71 5.75 -14.38
CA SER A 111 -6.34 7.08 -14.53
C SER A 111 -5.95 8.08 -13.44
N LEU A 112 -5.42 7.61 -12.30
CA LEU A 112 -5.06 8.43 -11.15
C LEU A 112 -3.57 8.79 -11.10
N SER A 113 -2.83 8.65 -12.21
CA SER A 113 -1.35 8.65 -12.26
C SER A 113 -0.65 9.85 -11.59
N SER A 114 -1.31 11.00 -11.47
CA SER A 114 -0.79 12.21 -10.82
C SER A 114 -1.24 12.42 -9.36
N LYS A 115 -2.02 11.48 -8.80
CA LYS A 115 -2.61 11.58 -7.47
C LYS A 115 -1.94 10.62 -6.49
N TYR A 116 -2.07 10.93 -5.21
CA TYR A 116 -1.77 10.01 -4.12
C TYR A 116 -3.01 9.22 -3.76
N LEU A 117 -2.82 7.94 -3.45
CA LEU A 117 -3.85 7.03 -3.02
C LEU A 117 -3.51 6.47 -1.65
N ILE A 118 -4.55 6.30 -0.84
CA ILE A 118 -4.44 5.64 0.46
C ILE A 118 -4.70 4.16 0.29
N THR A 119 -3.62 3.40 0.38
CA THR A 119 -3.60 1.98 -0.01
C THR A 119 -3.73 1.04 1.17
N ARG A 120 -3.33 1.48 2.36
CA ARG A 120 -3.51 0.76 3.63
C ARG A 120 -3.93 1.74 4.71
N VAL A 121 -4.79 1.28 5.61
CA VAL A 121 -5.22 2.01 6.81
C VAL A 121 -5.16 1.07 8.00
N ILE A 122 -4.56 1.52 9.08
CA ILE A 122 -4.62 0.85 10.38
C ILE A 122 -5.57 1.63 11.27
N GLN A 123 -6.58 0.95 11.79
CA GLN A 123 -7.51 1.48 12.78
C GLN A 123 -7.19 0.86 14.13
N CYS A 124 -6.89 1.71 15.11
CA CYS A 124 -6.65 1.28 16.48
C CYS A 124 -7.82 1.73 17.34
N PRO A 125 -8.64 0.82 17.88
CA PRO A 125 -9.63 1.19 18.89
C PRO A 125 -8.95 1.81 20.13
N PRO A 126 -9.68 2.62 20.90
CA PRO A 126 -9.16 3.14 22.16
C PRO A 126 -8.84 2.01 23.12
N ASP A 127 -7.72 2.11 23.83
CA ASP A 127 -7.33 1.12 24.84
C ASP A 127 -8.28 1.25 26.05
N PRO A 128 -9.06 0.20 26.39
CA PRO A 128 -10.02 0.25 27.49
C PRO A 128 -9.35 0.49 28.85
N ARG A 129 -8.04 0.24 28.96
CA ARG A 129 -7.28 0.47 30.19
C ARG A 129 -6.98 1.96 30.41
N TRP A 130 -7.09 2.79 29.36
CA TRP A 130 -6.66 4.20 29.37
C TRP A 130 -7.89 5.07 29.08
N LEU A 131 -8.51 5.56 30.15
CA LEU A 131 -9.64 6.50 30.08
C LEU A 131 -9.25 7.74 29.25
N GLY A 132 -10.03 8.04 28.22
CA GLY A 132 -9.80 9.17 27.32
C GLY A 132 -8.87 8.89 26.13
N SER A 133 -8.45 7.63 25.93
CA SER A 133 -7.80 7.24 24.68
C SER A 133 -8.75 7.45 23.50
N ASN A 134 -8.25 8.08 22.43
CA ASN A 134 -9.00 8.28 21.19
C ASN A 134 -8.60 7.23 20.15
N THR A 135 -9.53 6.90 19.26
CA THR A 135 -9.23 6.11 18.07
C THR A 135 -8.09 6.78 17.30
N THR A 136 -6.98 6.06 17.17
CA THR A 136 -5.84 6.52 16.37
C THR A 136 -5.85 5.75 15.07
N SER A 137 -5.64 6.46 13.96
CA SER A 137 -5.58 5.85 12.64
C SER A 137 -4.26 6.19 11.96
N PHE A 138 -3.74 5.21 11.23
CA PHE A 138 -2.52 5.36 10.44
C PHE A 138 -2.82 4.96 9.00
N CYS A 139 -2.03 5.44 8.05
CA CYS A 139 -2.24 5.13 6.65
C CYS A 139 -0.93 5.10 5.86
N THR A 140 -0.95 4.41 4.72
CA THR A 140 0.11 4.47 3.71
C THR A 140 -0.38 5.22 2.50
N PHE A 141 0.46 6.14 2.02
CA PHE A 141 0.23 6.83 0.76
C PHE A 141 1.13 6.20 -0.30
N ALA A 142 0.58 5.91 -1.46
CA ALA A 142 1.35 5.52 -2.62
C ALA A 142 0.86 6.29 -3.84
N THR A 143 1.76 6.59 -4.77
CA THR A 143 1.31 6.91 -6.12
C THR A 143 0.83 5.61 -6.78
N PRO A 144 -0.17 5.67 -7.67
CA PRO A 144 -0.68 4.48 -8.34
C PRO A 144 0.37 3.62 -9.04
N PHE A 145 1.43 4.27 -9.56
CA PHE A 145 2.55 3.59 -10.18
C PHE A 145 3.38 2.80 -9.16
N VAL A 146 3.81 3.45 -8.07
CA VAL A 146 4.61 2.81 -7.00
C VAL A 146 3.83 1.68 -6.32
N TRP A 147 2.53 1.86 -6.14
CA TRP A 147 1.67 0.82 -5.55
C TRP A 147 1.67 -0.47 -6.40
N ARG A 148 1.53 -0.33 -7.72
CA ARG A 148 1.50 -1.48 -8.65
C ARG A 148 2.80 -2.29 -8.57
N GLU A 149 3.94 -1.61 -8.52
CA GLU A 149 5.25 -2.27 -8.41
C GLU A 149 5.42 -2.98 -7.06
N THR A 150 5.00 -2.32 -5.97
CA THR A 150 5.14 -2.86 -4.61
C THR A 150 4.30 -4.12 -4.41
N GLU A 151 3.04 -4.10 -4.85
CA GLU A 151 2.14 -5.26 -4.75
C GLU A 151 2.62 -6.45 -5.61
N MET A 152 3.22 -6.19 -6.78
CA MET A 152 3.87 -7.26 -7.56
C MET A 152 5.01 -7.91 -6.78
N LEU A 153 5.83 -7.09 -6.11
CA LEU A 153 6.98 -7.57 -5.35
C LEU A 153 6.56 -8.33 -4.09
N GLU A 154 5.56 -7.83 -3.36
CA GLU A 154 4.99 -8.50 -2.18
C GLU A 154 4.27 -9.80 -2.57
N SER A 155 3.60 -9.83 -3.72
CA SER A 155 3.01 -11.06 -4.26
C SER A 155 4.08 -12.11 -4.59
N LEU A 156 5.23 -11.71 -5.15
CA LEU A 156 6.35 -12.61 -5.41
C LEU A 156 6.94 -13.17 -4.11
N HIS A 157 7.15 -12.34 -3.10
CA HIS A 157 7.71 -12.77 -1.81
C HIS A 157 6.75 -13.70 -1.03
N ARG A 158 5.43 -13.60 -1.26
CA ARG A 158 4.45 -14.57 -0.74
C ARG A 158 4.59 -15.93 -1.42
N LEU A 159 4.95 -15.97 -2.70
CA LEU A 159 5.10 -17.20 -3.47
C LEU A 159 6.43 -17.93 -3.19
N ASP A 160 7.49 -17.24 -2.79
CA ASP A 160 8.74 -17.88 -2.36
C ASP A 160 8.59 -18.68 -1.04
N ASN A 161 7.47 -18.51 -0.32
CA ASN A 161 7.13 -19.30 0.86
C ASN A 161 6.21 -20.49 0.56
N GLU A 162 5.70 -20.62 -0.67
CA GLU A 162 4.95 -21.79 -1.14
C GLU A 162 5.60 -22.30 -2.43
N GLU A 163 6.58 -23.19 -2.26
CA GLU A 163 7.24 -23.94 -3.32
C GLU A 163 6.21 -24.88 -3.99
N GLU A 164 5.47 -24.39 -5.00
CA GLU A 164 4.91 -25.15 -6.14
C GLU A 164 3.99 -24.24 -6.99
N TYR A 165 4.50 -23.48 -7.96
CA TYR A 165 3.74 -23.07 -9.17
C TYR A 165 4.59 -22.36 -10.26
N LEU A 166 5.78 -22.88 -10.57
CA LEU A 166 6.74 -22.22 -11.49
C LEU A 166 6.51 -22.49 -13.00
N ASP A 167 5.30 -22.85 -13.43
CA ASP A 167 5.05 -23.21 -14.85
C ASP A 167 4.24 -22.17 -15.65
N LYS A 168 3.56 -21.20 -15.00
CA LYS A 168 2.68 -20.23 -15.72
C LYS A 168 3.21 -18.81 -15.82
N CYS A 169 4.05 -18.35 -14.90
CA CYS A 169 4.54 -16.96 -14.90
C CYS A 169 5.77 -16.73 -15.79
N THR A 170 6.66 -17.70 -15.92
CA THR A 170 7.87 -17.61 -16.76
C THR A 170 7.53 -17.38 -18.24
N ILE A 171 6.45 -18.00 -18.72
CA ILE A 171 5.99 -17.87 -20.11
C ILE A 171 5.54 -16.43 -20.42
N ARG A 172 4.92 -15.73 -19.46
CA ARG A 172 4.35 -14.39 -19.68
C ARG A 172 5.41 -13.29 -19.58
N ALA A 173 6.39 -13.44 -18.69
CA ALA A 173 7.52 -12.50 -18.59
C ALA A 173 8.44 -12.58 -19.82
N HIS A 174 8.72 -13.80 -20.31
CA HIS A 174 9.53 -13.98 -21.52
C HIS A 174 8.85 -13.41 -22.76
N ALA A 175 7.53 -13.55 -22.90
CA ALA A 175 6.79 -12.98 -24.04
C ALA A 175 6.85 -11.44 -24.07
N VAL A 176 6.78 -10.77 -22.92
CA VAL A 176 6.84 -9.30 -22.84
C VAL A 176 8.25 -8.80 -23.12
N ILE A 177 9.29 -9.44 -22.56
CA ILE A 177 10.69 -9.07 -22.81
C ILE A 177 11.06 -9.28 -24.29
N PHE A 178 10.60 -10.38 -24.89
CA PHE A 178 10.84 -10.64 -26.32
C PHE A 178 10.15 -9.60 -27.22
N SER A 179 8.92 -9.20 -26.88
CA SER A 179 8.19 -8.18 -27.65
C SER A 179 8.87 -6.80 -27.59
N PHE A 180 9.43 -6.40 -26.44
CA PHE A 180 10.14 -5.13 -26.32
C PHE A 180 11.47 -5.13 -27.07
N SER A 181 12.20 -6.25 -27.04
CA SER A 181 13.50 -6.35 -27.73
C SER A 181 13.36 -6.29 -29.26
N VAL A 182 12.31 -6.90 -29.81
CA VAL A 182 12.02 -6.83 -31.26
C VAL A 182 11.57 -5.44 -31.70
N ALA A 183 10.72 -4.78 -30.90
CA ALA A 183 10.28 -3.42 -31.21
C ALA A 183 11.45 -2.41 -31.16
N LEU A 184 12.36 -2.54 -30.20
CA LEU A 184 13.54 -1.69 -30.09
C LEU A 184 14.52 -1.91 -31.25
N ALA A 185 14.74 -3.16 -31.67
CA ALA A 185 15.59 -3.47 -32.81
C ALA A 185 15.04 -2.91 -34.14
N LEU A 186 13.71 -3.00 -34.34
CA LEU A 186 13.06 -2.37 -35.51
C LEU A 186 13.18 -0.84 -35.48
N LEU A 187 13.02 -0.22 -34.31
CA LEU A 187 13.12 1.23 -34.15
C LEU A 187 14.55 1.73 -34.46
N LEU A 188 15.57 1.01 -33.99
CA LEU A 188 16.97 1.34 -34.25
C LEU A 188 17.36 1.18 -35.72
N ASN A 189 16.83 0.15 -36.40
CA ASN A 189 17.06 -0.04 -37.83
C ASN A 189 16.38 1.04 -38.69
N LEU A 190 15.23 1.57 -38.28
CA LEU A 190 14.55 2.67 -38.96
C LEU A 190 15.26 4.03 -38.78
N LEU A 191 15.96 4.22 -37.67
CA LEU A 191 16.70 5.45 -37.37
C LEU A 191 18.12 5.47 -37.97
N GLY A 192 18.67 4.31 -38.34
CA GLY A 192 20.02 4.16 -38.89
C GLY A 192 20.14 4.26 -40.42
N THR A 193 19.04 4.51 -41.15
CA THR A 193 19.01 4.52 -42.63
C THR A 193 18.75 5.90 -43.24
N TYR A 194 19.28 6.97 -42.65
CA TYR A 194 19.29 8.32 -43.25
C TYR A 194 20.68 8.93 -43.26
#